data_AF-A0AAQ3UFH6-F1
#
_entry.id   AF-A0AAQ3UFH6-F1
#
_cell.length_a   1.000
_cell.length_b   1.000
_cell.length_c   1.000
_cell.angle_alpha   90.00
_cell.angle_beta   90.00
_cell.angle_gamma   90.00
#
_symmetry.space_group_name_H-M   'P 1'
#
loop_
_entity.id
_entity.type
_entity.pdbx_description
1 polymer ?
#
loop_
_entity_poly.entity_id
_entity_poly.type
_entity_poly.pdbx_seq_one_letter_code
_entity_poly.pdbx_strand_id
1 'polypeptide(L)'
;MAALAARGFRALAPDLRGYGDSSAPADPAAYTIFHIVGDVVALLDHLRLTKVFVVGHDWGAQVAWHLCLFRPDRVRAVVALGVPYFGRNPVSMTEVFAALGDGFYITQFQFIAGDKDIGVRSFGIEQYIKSGAFKAIVPDLEVTIIEGHHFLQQEQAERVNSEIISYLINFTSEDASA
;
A
#
# COMPACT_ATOMS: atom_id res chain seq x y z
N MET A 1 14.68 -19.13 -1.61
CA MET A 1 14.90 -19.62 -2.99
C MET A 1 15.88 -20.79 -3.07
N ALA A 2 17.14 -20.65 -2.64
CA ALA A 2 18.18 -21.69 -2.76
C ALA A 2 17.78 -23.06 -2.14
N ALA A 3 17.12 -23.07 -0.98
CA ALA A 3 16.67 -24.31 -0.33
C ALA A 3 15.67 -25.11 -1.18
N LEU A 4 14.78 -24.45 -1.93
CA LEU A 4 13.83 -25.10 -2.83
C LEU A 4 14.54 -25.64 -4.07
N ALA A 5 15.44 -24.85 -4.65
CA ALA A 5 16.25 -25.25 -5.80
C ALA A 5 17.14 -26.46 -5.49
N ALA A 6 17.76 -26.49 -4.31
CA ALA A 6 18.56 -27.64 -3.83
C ALA A 6 17.75 -28.93 -3.69
N ARG A 7 16.41 -28.84 -3.67
CA ARG A 7 15.49 -29.98 -3.64
C ARG A 7 14.84 -30.27 -5.00
N GLY A 8 15.35 -29.67 -6.08
CA GLY A 8 14.89 -29.91 -7.45
C GLY A 8 13.69 -29.07 -7.88
N PHE A 9 13.24 -28.10 -7.07
CA PHE A 9 12.17 -27.20 -7.46
C PHE A 9 12.71 -26.02 -8.28
N ARG A 10 12.01 -25.65 -9.36
CA ARG A 10 12.23 -24.37 -10.03
C ARG A 10 11.51 -23.27 -9.24
N ALA A 11 12.25 -22.51 -8.45
CA ALA A 11 11.69 -21.43 -7.64
C ALA A 11 11.66 -20.12 -8.43
N LEU A 12 10.51 -19.46 -8.48
CA LEU A 12 10.30 -18.15 -9.11
C LEU A 12 9.78 -17.16 -8.07
N ALA A 13 10.31 -15.94 -8.04
CA ALA A 13 9.88 -14.87 -7.15
C ALA A 13 9.93 -13.54 -7.93
N PRO A 14 8.85 -13.17 -8.64
CA PRO A 14 8.79 -11.89 -9.33
C PRO A 14 8.56 -10.76 -8.33
N ASP A 15 9.08 -9.57 -8.64
CA ASP A 15 8.57 -8.35 -8.05
C ASP A 15 7.16 -8.11 -8.60
N LEU A 16 6.17 -7.91 -7.71
CA LEU A 16 4.80 -7.61 -8.12
C LEU A 16 4.72 -6.19 -8.70
N ARG A 17 3.63 -5.92 -9.44
CA ARG A 17 3.30 -4.56 -9.90
C ARG A 17 3.44 -3.55 -8.76
N GLY A 18 4.21 -2.48 -8.97
CA GLY A 18 4.47 -1.44 -7.96
C GLY A 18 5.64 -1.73 -7.01
N TYR A 19 6.32 -2.87 -7.14
CA TYR A 19 7.44 -3.25 -6.29
C TYR A 19 8.73 -3.42 -7.08
N GLY A 20 9.86 -3.12 -6.43
CA GLY A 20 11.21 -3.43 -6.92
C GLY A 20 11.47 -2.94 -8.34
N ASP A 21 11.92 -3.84 -9.19
CA ASP A 21 12.25 -3.55 -10.60
C ASP A 21 11.05 -3.75 -11.55
N SER A 22 9.87 -4.09 -11.02
CA SER A 22 8.64 -4.17 -11.78
C SER A 22 8.04 -2.79 -12.06
N SER A 23 7.24 -2.70 -13.13
CA SER A 23 6.54 -1.45 -13.45
C SER A 23 5.61 -1.01 -12.31
N ALA A 24 5.60 0.29 -12.05
CA ALA A 24 4.71 0.94 -11.08
C ALA A 24 3.79 1.94 -11.80
N PRO A 25 2.66 1.50 -12.36
CA PRO A 25 1.69 2.40 -12.98
C PRO A 25 1.27 3.52 -12.01
N ALA A 26 1.09 4.75 -12.50
CA ALA A 26 0.71 5.87 -11.65
C ALA A 26 -0.77 5.82 -11.21
N ASP A 27 -1.63 5.17 -11.98
CA ASP A 27 -3.06 5.07 -11.71
C ASP A 27 -3.34 4.06 -10.57
N PRO A 28 -3.91 4.48 -9.42
CA PRO A 28 -4.28 3.56 -8.35
C PRO A 28 -5.27 2.47 -8.79
N ALA A 29 -6.12 2.74 -9.80
CA ALA A 29 -7.04 1.74 -10.33
C ALA A 29 -6.32 0.58 -11.04
N ALA A 30 -5.04 0.73 -11.36
CA ALA A 30 -4.21 -0.32 -11.94
C ALA A 30 -3.72 -1.35 -10.90
N TYR A 31 -4.07 -1.22 -9.61
CA TYR A 31 -3.58 -2.10 -8.53
C TYR A 31 -4.65 -3.02 -7.94
N THR A 32 -5.81 -3.15 -8.59
CA THR A 32 -6.82 -4.12 -8.15
C THR A 32 -6.25 -5.54 -8.14
N ILE A 33 -6.82 -6.40 -7.31
CA ILE A 33 -6.43 -7.82 -7.27
C ILE A 33 -6.52 -8.53 -8.62
N PHE A 34 -7.44 -8.12 -9.50
CA PHE A 34 -7.57 -8.67 -10.86
C PHE A 34 -6.34 -8.36 -11.73
N HIS A 35 -5.81 -7.15 -11.63
CA HIS A 35 -4.60 -6.75 -12.35
C HIS A 35 -3.39 -7.57 -11.87
N ILE A 36 -3.19 -7.65 -10.56
CA ILE A 36 -2.03 -8.37 -9.99
C ILE A 36 -2.11 -9.87 -10.30
N VAL A 37 -3.29 -10.50 -10.16
CA VAL A 37 -3.47 -11.91 -10.56
C VAL A 37 -3.31 -12.07 -12.07
N GLY A 38 -3.77 -11.12 -12.87
CA GLY A 38 -3.56 -11.09 -14.32
C GLY A 38 -2.08 -11.11 -14.69
N ASP A 39 -1.27 -10.29 -14.03
CA ASP A 39 0.19 -10.25 -14.22
C ASP A 39 0.82 -11.61 -13.90
N VAL A 40 0.41 -12.25 -12.80
CA VAL A 40 0.90 -13.60 -12.42
C VAL A 40 0.52 -14.64 -13.47
N VAL A 41 -0.73 -14.64 -13.95
CA VAL A 41 -1.18 -15.57 -15.01
C VAL A 41 -0.39 -15.35 -16.30
N ALA A 42 -0.20 -14.10 -16.71
CA ALA A 42 0.57 -13.75 -17.89
C ALA A 42 2.04 -14.20 -17.77
N LEU A 43 2.64 -14.05 -16.58
CA LEU A 43 3.98 -14.55 -16.30
C LEU A 43 4.06 -16.08 -16.44
N LEU A 44 3.08 -16.81 -15.89
CA LEU A 44 3.03 -18.26 -16.02
C LEU A 44 2.89 -18.70 -17.48
N ASP A 45 2.06 -18.01 -18.27
CA ASP A 45 1.90 -18.27 -19.69
C ASP A 45 3.20 -18.00 -20.47
N HIS A 46 3.85 -16.87 -20.20
CA HIS A 46 5.14 -16.52 -20.81
C HIS A 46 6.21 -17.58 -20.53
N LEU A 47 6.26 -18.09 -19.30
CA LEU A 47 7.18 -19.16 -18.88
C LEU A 47 6.71 -20.56 -19.28
N ARG A 48 5.54 -20.68 -19.93
CA ARG A 48 4.89 -21.93 -20.35
C ARG A 48 4.64 -22.91 -19.20
N LEU A 49 4.27 -22.37 -18.04
CA LEU A 49 3.94 -23.12 -16.83
C LEU A 49 2.42 -23.24 -16.69
N THR A 50 1.91 -24.44 -16.92
CA THR A 50 0.47 -24.72 -16.88
C THR A 50 -0.07 -24.83 -15.46
N LYS A 51 0.71 -25.37 -14.51
CA LYS A 51 0.29 -25.53 -13.12
C LYS A 51 1.48 -25.38 -12.16
N VAL A 52 1.29 -24.65 -11.05
CA VAL A 52 2.36 -24.35 -10.10
C VAL A 52 1.95 -24.55 -8.65
N PHE A 53 2.94 -24.67 -7.76
CA PHE A 53 2.75 -24.46 -6.33
C PHE A 53 2.91 -22.97 -6.04
N VAL A 54 2.05 -22.41 -5.21
CA VAL A 54 2.05 -20.98 -4.89
C VAL A 54 2.37 -20.79 -3.42
N VAL A 55 3.31 -19.89 -3.12
CA VAL A 55 3.63 -19.48 -1.76
C VAL A 55 3.43 -17.97 -1.68
N GLY A 56 2.65 -17.51 -0.72
CA GLY A 56 2.35 -16.10 -0.52
C GLY A 56 2.52 -15.71 0.94
N HIS A 57 3.04 -14.51 1.17
CA HIS A 57 3.15 -13.89 2.49
C HIS A 57 2.53 -12.49 2.44
N ASP A 58 1.79 -12.09 3.48
CA ASP A 58 1.17 -10.77 3.57
C ASP A 58 0.26 -10.46 2.34
N TRP A 59 0.46 -9.36 1.62
CA TRP A 59 -0.22 -9.09 0.35
C TRP A 59 0.00 -10.18 -0.70
N GLY A 60 1.16 -10.83 -0.70
CA GLY A 60 1.42 -11.99 -1.55
C GLY A 60 0.53 -13.19 -1.21
N ALA A 61 0.11 -13.34 0.05
CA ALA A 61 -0.88 -14.37 0.43
C ALA A 61 -2.28 -14.01 -0.10
N GLN A 62 -2.67 -12.73 -0.08
CA GLN A 62 -3.91 -12.28 -0.73
C GLN A 62 -3.90 -12.59 -2.22
N VAL A 63 -2.80 -12.30 -2.92
CA VAL A 63 -2.63 -12.66 -4.35
C VAL A 63 -2.74 -14.17 -4.56
N ALA A 64 -2.10 -14.98 -3.69
CA ALA A 64 -2.17 -16.43 -3.76
C ALA A 64 -3.62 -16.97 -3.60
N TRP A 65 -4.38 -16.45 -2.64
CA TRP A 65 -5.79 -16.82 -2.45
C TRP A 65 -6.63 -16.49 -3.68
N HIS A 66 -6.48 -15.30 -4.24
CA HIS A 66 -7.25 -14.87 -5.40
C HIS A 66 -6.84 -15.60 -6.69
N LEU A 67 -5.56 -15.96 -6.85
CA LEU A 67 -5.13 -16.83 -7.94
C LEU A 67 -5.80 -18.21 -7.83
N CYS A 68 -5.90 -18.79 -6.63
CA CYS A 68 -6.63 -20.04 -6.40
C CYS A 68 -8.12 -19.92 -6.73
N LEU A 69 -8.77 -18.80 -6.37
CA LEU A 69 -10.19 -18.57 -6.63
C LEU A 69 -10.48 -18.37 -8.11
N PHE A 70 -9.68 -17.55 -8.79
CA PHE A 70 -9.92 -17.19 -10.19
C PHE A 70 -9.40 -18.25 -11.15
N ARG A 71 -8.29 -18.91 -10.81
CA ARG A 71 -7.58 -19.88 -11.67
C ARG A 71 -7.15 -21.14 -10.91
N PRO A 72 -8.10 -21.89 -10.33
CA PRO A 72 -7.79 -23.16 -9.65
C PRO A 72 -7.15 -24.19 -10.60
N ASP A 73 -7.38 -24.07 -11.90
CA ASP A 73 -6.73 -24.88 -12.94
C ASP A 73 -5.20 -24.70 -12.94
N ARG A 74 -4.71 -23.51 -12.56
CA ARG A 74 -3.29 -23.12 -12.57
C ARG A 74 -2.56 -23.39 -11.26
N VAL A 75 -3.25 -23.74 -10.18
CA VAL A 75 -2.65 -23.95 -8.86
C VAL A 75 -2.75 -25.41 -8.41
N ARG A 76 -1.62 -26.03 -8.07
CA ARG A 76 -1.56 -27.40 -7.54
C ARG A 76 -1.75 -27.46 -6.02
N ALA A 77 -1.13 -26.54 -5.31
CA ALA A 77 -1.36 -26.28 -3.88
C ALA A 77 -0.89 -24.86 -3.53
N VAL A 78 -1.40 -24.33 -2.42
CA VAL A 78 -1.07 -23.01 -1.89
C VAL A 78 -0.53 -23.10 -0.47
N VAL A 79 0.49 -22.30 -0.18
CA VAL A 79 1.00 -22.04 1.17
C VAL A 79 0.86 -20.55 1.42
N ALA A 80 -0.05 -20.17 2.30
CA ALA A 80 -0.29 -18.77 2.69
C ALA A 80 0.26 -18.52 4.10
N LEU A 81 1.05 -17.46 4.25
CA LEU A 81 1.75 -17.09 5.47
C LEU A 81 1.29 -15.69 5.92
N GLY A 82 1.05 -15.53 7.23
CA GLY A 82 0.67 -14.26 7.85
C GLY A 82 -0.79 -13.87 7.64
N VAL A 83 -1.33 -14.00 6.43
CA VAL A 83 -2.66 -13.50 6.07
C VAL A 83 -3.61 -14.66 5.69
N PRO A 84 -4.64 -14.96 6.50
CA PRO A 84 -5.63 -15.97 6.17
C PRO A 84 -6.57 -15.48 5.06
N TYR A 85 -7.34 -16.41 4.49
CA TYR A 85 -8.41 -16.05 3.58
C TYR A 85 -9.60 -15.47 4.37
N PHE A 86 -9.94 -14.21 4.11
CA PHE A 86 -11.02 -13.51 4.83
C PHE A 86 -12.39 -13.59 4.15
N GLY A 87 -12.49 -14.19 2.96
CA GLY A 87 -13.73 -14.15 2.18
C GLY A 87 -14.13 -12.72 1.77
N ARG A 88 -15.30 -12.59 1.13
CA ARG A 88 -15.88 -11.27 0.88
C ARG A 88 -16.57 -10.81 2.16
N ASN A 89 -15.96 -9.83 2.83
CA ASN A 89 -16.53 -9.21 4.03
C ASN A 89 -17.62 -8.18 3.63
N PRO A 90 -18.77 -8.11 4.33
CA PRO A 90 -19.75 -7.04 4.13
C PRO A 90 -19.21 -5.63 4.44
N VAL A 91 -18.16 -5.52 5.26
CA VAL A 91 -17.47 -4.24 5.54
C VAL A 91 -16.14 -4.16 4.80
N SER A 92 -15.73 -2.96 4.43
CA SER A 92 -14.49 -2.75 3.69
C SER A 92 -13.26 -3.10 4.56
N MET A 93 -12.16 -3.52 3.93
CA MET A 93 -10.92 -3.79 4.68
C MET A 93 -10.40 -2.53 5.39
N THR A 94 -10.60 -1.34 4.81
CA THR A 94 -10.27 -0.07 5.45
C THR A 94 -11.07 0.15 6.72
N GLU A 95 -12.38 -0.14 6.73
CA GLU A 95 -13.20 -0.09 7.94
C GLU A 95 -12.77 -1.15 8.98
N VAL A 96 -12.40 -2.35 8.53
CA VAL A 96 -11.89 -3.40 9.43
C VAL A 96 -10.61 -2.94 10.11
N PHE A 97 -9.65 -2.37 9.36
CA PHE A 97 -8.41 -1.88 9.95
C PHE A 97 -8.62 -0.64 10.82
N ALA A 98 -9.54 0.26 10.44
CA ALA A 98 -9.89 1.41 11.28
C ALA A 98 -10.50 0.97 12.63
N ALA A 99 -11.29 -0.11 12.64
CA ALA A 99 -11.87 -0.65 13.88
C ALA A 99 -10.86 -1.36 14.79
N LEU A 100 -9.65 -1.69 14.29
CA LEU A 100 -8.58 -2.32 15.07
C LEU A 100 -7.70 -1.32 15.83
N GLY A 101 -7.97 -0.02 15.69
CA GLY A 101 -7.26 1.06 16.38
C GLY A 101 -6.26 1.81 15.50
N ASP A 102 -5.68 2.87 16.04
CA ASP A 102 -4.73 3.74 15.36
C ASP A 102 -3.36 3.05 15.18
N GLY A 103 -2.58 3.46 14.17
CA GLY A 103 -1.21 2.97 13.93
C GLY A 103 -1.04 1.98 12.78
N PHE A 104 -2.11 1.61 12.06
CA PHE A 104 -1.98 0.81 10.83
C PHE A 104 -1.64 1.71 9.64
N TYR A 105 -0.53 1.40 8.95
CA TYR A 105 -0.11 2.11 7.73
C TYR A 105 -1.18 2.10 6.61
N ILE A 106 -2.17 1.20 6.68
CA ILE A 106 -3.27 1.06 5.73
C ILE A 106 -4.34 2.14 5.92
N THR A 107 -4.43 2.75 7.11
CA THR A 107 -5.42 3.79 7.46
C THR A 107 -4.79 5.17 7.67
N GLN A 108 -3.47 5.27 7.75
CA GLN A 108 -2.74 6.52 8.00
C GLN A 108 -2.10 7.08 6.73
N PHE A 109 -2.62 8.21 6.23
CA PHE A 109 -2.10 8.90 5.04
C PHE A 109 -1.79 10.36 5.39
N GLN A 110 -0.55 10.80 5.12
CA GLN A 110 -0.14 12.19 5.28
C GLN A 110 -0.26 12.93 3.94
N PHE A 111 -0.97 14.07 3.93
CA PHE A 111 -1.06 14.96 2.77
C PHE A 111 -0.31 16.27 3.05
N ILE A 112 0.76 16.51 2.30
CA ILE A 112 1.57 17.74 2.40
C ILE A 112 1.41 18.52 1.10
N ALA A 113 0.98 19.78 1.21
CA ALA A 113 0.85 20.67 0.07
C ALA A 113 1.34 22.09 0.41
N GLY A 114 2.03 22.71 -0.54
CA GLY A 114 2.47 24.11 -0.45
C GLY A 114 1.33 25.07 -0.74
N ASP A 115 1.23 26.16 0.02
CA ASP A 115 0.19 27.19 -0.08
C ASP A 115 0.20 28.00 -1.41
N LYS A 116 1.28 27.87 -2.17
CA LYS A 116 1.46 28.47 -3.50
C LYS A 116 1.26 27.47 -4.64
N ASP A 117 0.91 26.21 -4.35
CA ASP A 117 0.61 25.20 -5.37
C ASP A 117 -0.65 25.60 -6.18
N ILE A 118 -0.55 25.50 -7.50
CA ILE A 118 -1.61 25.93 -8.42
C ILE A 118 -2.90 25.11 -8.25
N GLY A 119 -2.79 23.85 -7.81
CA GLY A 119 -3.91 22.96 -7.51
C GLY A 119 -4.60 23.32 -6.19
N VAL A 120 -3.86 23.83 -5.21
CA VAL A 120 -4.44 24.32 -3.93
C VAL A 120 -5.21 25.62 -4.15
N ARG A 121 -4.66 26.53 -4.96
CA ARG A 121 -5.26 27.85 -5.26
C ARG A 121 -6.38 27.82 -6.29
N SER A 122 -6.53 26.71 -7.02
CA SER A 122 -7.56 26.54 -8.04
C SER A 122 -8.66 25.60 -7.54
N PHE A 123 -9.88 25.74 -8.09
CA PHE A 123 -11.01 24.83 -7.87
C PHE A 123 -11.50 24.67 -6.41
N GLY A 124 -11.20 25.62 -5.52
CA GLY A 124 -11.75 25.64 -4.15
C GLY A 124 -11.13 24.62 -3.20
N ILE A 125 -10.02 23.98 -3.58
CA ILE A 125 -9.32 22.96 -2.77
C ILE A 125 -8.79 23.56 -1.46
N GLU A 126 -8.26 24.78 -1.49
CA GLU A 126 -7.90 25.50 -0.25
C GLU A 126 -9.09 25.65 0.71
N GLN A 127 -10.27 25.99 0.19
CA GLN A 127 -11.49 26.14 0.99
C GLN A 127 -12.02 24.78 1.46
N TYR A 128 -11.87 23.73 0.66
CA TYR A 128 -12.19 22.35 1.02
C TYR A 128 -11.30 21.80 2.16
N ILE A 129 -10.00 22.09 2.11
CA ILE A 129 -9.03 21.75 3.16
C ILE A 129 -9.30 22.57 4.43
N LYS A 130 -9.48 23.89 4.30
CA LYS A 130 -9.67 24.81 5.44
C LYS A 130 -11.06 24.74 6.09
N SER A 131 -12.09 24.32 5.36
CA SER A 131 -13.48 24.21 5.88
C SER A 131 -13.69 23.02 6.82
N GLY A 132 -12.70 22.15 6.99
CA GLY A 132 -12.83 20.91 7.75
C GLY A 132 -13.61 19.81 7.01
N ALA A 133 -14.10 20.06 5.79
CA ALA A 133 -14.75 19.05 4.96
C ALA A 133 -13.81 17.89 4.63
N PHE A 134 -12.53 18.16 4.43
CA PHE A 134 -11.52 17.13 4.22
C PHE A 134 -11.27 16.29 5.50
N LYS A 135 -11.21 16.93 6.66
CA LYS A 135 -11.06 16.28 7.97
C LYS A 135 -12.29 15.48 8.40
N ALA A 136 -13.49 15.87 7.97
CA ALA A 136 -14.72 15.11 8.22
C ALA A 136 -14.75 13.75 7.49
N ILE A 137 -13.93 13.58 6.45
CA ILE A 137 -13.78 12.34 5.68
C ILE A 137 -12.54 11.54 6.16
N VAL A 138 -11.53 12.21 6.72
CA VAL A 138 -10.32 11.61 7.30
C VAL A 138 -10.14 12.14 8.74
N PRO A 139 -10.73 11.47 9.75
CA PRO A 139 -10.85 12.01 11.11
C PRO A 139 -9.52 12.34 11.78
N ASP A 140 -8.49 11.54 11.50
CA ASP A 140 -7.17 11.59 12.15
C ASP A 140 -6.13 12.40 11.35
N LEU A 141 -6.60 13.28 10.46
CA LEU A 141 -5.74 14.12 9.64
C LEU A 141 -5.17 15.31 10.44
N GLU A 142 -3.84 15.35 10.57
CA GLU A 142 -3.09 16.57 10.89
C GLU A 142 -2.63 17.25 9.59
N VAL A 143 -2.89 18.57 9.49
CA VAL A 143 -2.53 19.37 8.31
C VAL A 143 -1.54 20.45 8.74
N THR A 144 -0.33 20.38 8.20
CA THR A 144 0.68 21.44 8.34
C THR A 144 0.86 22.13 6.99
N ILE A 145 0.60 23.44 6.96
CA ILE A 145 0.84 24.27 5.78
C ILE A 145 2.17 25.00 5.97
N ILE A 146 3.12 24.76 5.07
CA ILE A 146 4.43 25.42 5.06
C ILE A 146 4.45 26.39 3.87
N GLU A 147 4.82 27.65 4.12
CA GLU A 147 4.92 28.66 3.06
C GLU A 147 6.05 28.28 2.10
N GLY A 148 5.76 28.03 0.82
CA GLY A 148 6.77 27.66 -0.16
C GLY A 148 6.21 27.04 -1.43
N HIS A 149 7.10 26.58 -2.31
CA HIS A 149 6.75 26.10 -3.65
C HIS A 149 6.79 24.57 -3.73
N HIS A 150 6.64 24.03 -4.93
CA HIS A 150 6.39 22.61 -5.17
C HIS A 150 7.45 21.65 -4.59
N PHE A 151 8.68 22.12 -4.35
CA PHE A 151 9.78 21.30 -3.82
C PHE A 151 10.21 21.75 -2.42
N LEU A 152 9.26 21.90 -1.49
CA LEU A 152 9.49 22.32 -0.10
C LEU A 152 10.59 21.53 0.63
N GLN A 153 10.72 20.23 0.37
CA GLN A 153 11.75 19.36 0.92
C GLN A 153 13.17 19.68 0.39
N GLN A 154 13.28 20.44 -0.70
CA GLN A 154 14.54 20.94 -1.24
C GLN A 154 14.72 22.44 -0.92
N GLU A 155 13.62 23.21 -0.97
CA GLU A 155 13.58 24.65 -0.72
C GLU A 155 13.78 24.98 0.77
N GLN A 156 13.24 24.15 1.66
CA GLN A 156 13.25 24.32 3.10
C GLN A 156 13.46 22.97 3.81
N ALA A 157 14.47 22.23 3.34
CA ALA A 157 14.80 20.89 3.82
C ALA A 157 14.85 20.79 5.35
N GLU A 158 15.50 21.75 6.03
CA GLU A 158 15.60 21.82 7.50
C GLU A 158 14.23 21.95 8.17
N ARG A 159 13.35 22.82 7.66
CA ARG A 159 12.01 23.05 8.20
C ARG A 159 11.11 21.84 7.98
N VAL A 160 11.16 21.26 6.78
CA VAL A 160 10.43 20.04 6.44
C VAL A 160 10.90 18.86 7.29
N ASN A 161 12.22 18.70 7.44
CA ASN A 161 12.79 17.67 8.31
C ASN A 161 12.38 17.90 9.77
N SER A 162 12.36 19.13 10.26
CA SER A 162 11.92 19.43 11.62
C SER A 162 10.45 19.09 11.85
N GLU A 163 9.55 19.43 10.92
CA GLU A 163 8.12 19.09 11.03
C GLU A 163 7.89 17.58 10.97
N ILE A 164 8.61 16.88 10.10
CA ILE A 164 8.60 15.41 10.02
C ILE A 164 9.07 14.82 11.35
N ILE A 165 10.23 15.26 11.86
CA ILE A 165 10.82 14.74 13.09
C ILE A 165 9.94 15.06 14.30
N SER A 166 9.38 16.26 14.41
CA SER A 166 8.49 16.65 15.50
C SER A 166 7.20 15.83 15.51
N TYR A 167 6.60 15.60 14.35
CA TYR A 167 5.45 14.70 14.23
C TYR A 167 5.82 13.27 14.67
N LEU A 168 6.94 12.73 14.19
CA LEU A 168 7.40 11.38 14.54
C LEU A 168 7.73 11.22 16.03
N ILE A 169 8.30 12.23 16.68
CA ILE A 169 8.67 12.18 18.11
C ILE A 169 7.45 12.03 19.02
N ASN A 170 6.29 12.59 18.64
CA ASN A 170 5.03 12.45 19.40
C ASN A 170 4.57 10.99 19.54
N PHE A 171 5.11 10.07 18.73
CA PHE A 171 4.81 8.64 18.76
C PHE A 171 5.96 7.80 19.36
N THR A 172 6.98 8.44 19.96
CA THR A 172 8.17 7.75 20.51
C THR A 172 8.28 7.78 22.04
N SER A 173 7.36 8.43 22.76
CA SER A 173 7.39 8.53 24.23
C SER A 173 6.36 7.69 24.99
N GLU A 174 5.53 6.88 24.33
CA GLU A 174 4.53 6.02 25.01
C GLU A 174 5.06 4.63 25.42
N ASP A 175 6.38 4.46 25.55
CA ASP A 175 7.00 3.29 26.20
C ASP A 175 7.93 3.68 27.35
N ALA A 176 7.59 4.75 28.08
CA ALA A 176 8.34 5.19 29.26
C ALA A 176 7.50 5.77 30.40
N SER A 177 6.35 5.19 30.74
CA SER A 177 5.87 5.06 32.14
C SER A 177 4.39 4.61 32.23
N ALA A 178 4.19 3.52 32.99
CA ALA A 178 2.97 3.09 33.70
C ALA A 178 1.79 2.53 32.89
#